data_AF-A0A385YZP6-F1
#
_entry.id   AF-A0A385YZP6-F1
#
_cell.length_a   1.000
_cell.length_b   1.000
_cell.length_c   1.000
_cell.angle_alpha   90.00
_cell.angle_beta   90.00
_cell.angle_gamma   90.00
#
_symmetry.space_group_name_H-M   'P 1'
#
loop_
_entity.id
_entity.type
_entity.pdbx_description
1 polymer ?
#
loop_
_entity_poly.entity_id
_entity_poly.type
_entity_poly.pdbx_seq_one_letter_code
_entity_poly.pdbx_strand_id
1 'polypeptide(L)'
;MLPEVRQVQPGDTVHLCVCGRSPQAPDCPDTCPQGTSLTIVREQRLLLCRCGRSRDLPYCDGSHNPPAPGWRGKWQRFWLGH
;
A
#
# COMPACT_ATOMS: atom_id res chain seq x y z
N MET A 1 -5.67 5.09 8.21
CA MET A 1 -5.53 3.75 7.61
C MET A 1 -4.05 3.51 7.40
N LEU A 2 -3.46 2.53 8.09
CA LEU A 2 -2.04 2.20 7.93
C LEU A 2 -1.83 1.21 6.78
N PRO A 3 -0.66 1.24 6.11
CA PRO A 3 -0.29 0.21 5.15
C PRO A 3 -0.09 -1.16 5.81
N GLU A 4 -0.09 -2.21 5.00
CA GLU A 4 0.33 -3.55 5.44
C GLU A 4 1.82 -3.73 5.21
N VAL A 5 2.52 -4.34 6.16
CA VAL A 5 3.87 -4.86 5.93
C VAL A 5 3.75 -6.37 5.78
N ARG A 6 4.05 -6.89 4.60
CA ARG A 6 3.97 -8.33 4.30
C ARG A 6 5.37 -8.88 4.05
N GLN A 7 5.79 -9.86 4.83
CA GLN A 7 7.01 -10.62 4.55
C GLN A 7 6.71 -11.66 3.47
N VAL A 8 7.59 -11.81 2.50
CA VAL A 8 7.48 -12.76 1.39
C VAL A 8 8.80 -13.48 1.15
N GLN A 9 8.72 -14.73 0.72
CA GLN A 9 9.86 -15.61 0.46
C GLN A 9 10.07 -15.84 -1.04
N PRO A 10 11.28 -16.25 -1.47
CA PRO A 10 11.53 -16.62 -2.86
C PRO A 10 10.61 -17.75 -3.30
N GLY A 11 10.00 -17.62 -4.48
CA GLY A 11 9.04 -18.58 -5.03
C GLY A 11 7.58 -18.26 -4.72
N ASP A 12 7.30 -17.37 -3.75
CA ASP A 12 5.94 -16.90 -3.49
C ASP A 12 5.38 -16.17 -4.70
N THR A 13 4.10 -16.40 -5.00
CA THR A 13 3.35 -15.60 -5.96
C THR A 13 2.20 -14.92 -5.22
N VAL A 14 2.20 -13.59 -5.23
CA VAL A 14 1.18 -12.78 -4.54
C VAL A 14 0.30 -12.05 -5.56
N HIS A 15 -1.00 -12.02 -5.30
CA HIS A 15 -1.99 -11.34 -6.15
C HIS A 15 -2.44 -10.03 -5.50
N LEU A 16 -1.92 -8.92 -6.00
CA LEU A 16 -2.06 -7.60 -5.39
C LEU A 16 -3.01 -6.70 -6.18
N CYS A 17 -3.68 -5.81 -5.46
CA CYS A 17 -4.59 -4.82 -6.04
C CYS A 17 -3.83 -3.61 -6.60
N VAL A 18 -3.99 -3.36 -7.91
CA VAL A 18 -3.53 -2.10 -8.55
C VAL A 18 -4.67 -1.18 -9.00
N CYS A 19 -5.91 -1.64 -8.94
CA CYS A 19 -7.06 -0.83 -9.36
C CYS A 19 -7.49 0.23 -8.34
N GLY A 20 -7.06 0.10 -7.08
CA GLY A 20 -7.40 1.01 -5.98
C GLY A 20 -8.85 0.90 -5.48
N ARG A 21 -9.65 -0.02 -6.03
CA ARG A 21 -11.08 -0.20 -5.72
C ARG A 21 -11.41 -1.53 -5.06
N SER A 22 -10.43 -2.40 -4.87
CA SER A 22 -10.66 -3.70 -4.23
C SER A 22 -11.18 -3.53 -2.80
N PRO A 23 -12.29 -4.18 -2.42
CA PRO A 23 -12.76 -4.23 -1.05
C PRO A 23 -11.83 -5.08 -0.15
N GLN A 24 -10.93 -5.87 -0.74
CA GLN A 24 -9.99 -6.76 -0.07
C GLN A 24 -8.55 -6.22 -0.08
N ALA A 25 -8.37 -4.91 -0.32
CA ALA A 25 -7.03 -4.30 -0.36
C ALA A 25 -6.22 -4.67 0.90
N PRO A 26 -4.97 -5.14 0.74
CA PRO A 26 -4.08 -4.93 -0.42
C PRO A 26 -4.18 -5.96 -1.55
N ASP A 27 -5.00 -7.00 -1.41
CA ASP A 27 -5.17 -8.05 -2.41
C ASP A 27 -6.36 -7.78 -3.35
N CYS A 28 -6.37 -8.43 -4.50
CA CYS A 28 -7.51 -8.43 -5.42
C CYS A 28 -8.30 -9.72 -5.29
N PRO A 29 -9.64 -9.67 -5.40
CA PRO A 29 -10.41 -10.89 -5.63
C PRO A 29 -10.00 -11.49 -6.99
N ASP A 30 -10.12 -12.81 -7.14
CA ASP A 30 -9.77 -13.55 -8.37
C ASP A 30 -10.51 -13.04 -9.61
N THR A 31 -11.63 -12.34 -9.42
CA THR A 31 -12.46 -11.75 -10.47
C THR A 31 -11.99 -10.37 -10.93
N CYS A 32 -10.93 -9.80 -10.33
CA CYS A 32 -10.46 -8.47 -10.71
C CYS A 32 -9.55 -8.52 -11.94
N PRO A 33 -9.97 -7.98 -13.10
CA PRO A 33 -9.15 -8.00 -14.32
C PRO A 33 -7.91 -7.11 -14.23
N GLN A 34 -7.87 -6.23 -13.23
CA GLN A 34 -6.79 -5.28 -12.96
C GLN A 34 -5.93 -5.71 -11.76
N GLY A 35 -6.05 -6.95 -11.28
CA GLY A 35 -5.09 -7.48 -10.32
C GLY A 35 -3.71 -7.67 -10.97
N THR A 36 -2.65 -7.58 -10.18
CA THR A 36 -1.30 -7.93 -10.64
C THR A 36 -0.76 -9.10 -9.83
N SER A 37 -0.09 -10.03 -10.51
CA SER A 37 0.60 -11.15 -9.89
C SER A 37 2.08 -10.83 -9.82
N LEU A 38 2.67 -10.88 -8.63
CA LEU A 38 4.10 -10.66 -8.42
C LEU A 38 4.73 -11.96 -7.93
N THR A 39 5.69 -12.47 -8.70
CA THR A 39 6.54 -13.59 -8.28
C THR A 39 7.77 -13.06 -7.56
N ILE A 40 8.01 -13.57 -6.36
CA ILE A 40 9.08 -13.11 -5.49
C ILE A 40 10.37 -13.87 -5.78
N VAL A 41 11.42 -13.15 -6.15
CA VAL A 41 12.72 -13.73 -6.48
C VAL A 41 13.67 -13.81 -5.29
N ARG A 42 13.41 -13.01 -4.25
CA ARG A 42 14.22 -12.95 -3.02
C ARG A 42 13.34 -12.60 -1.83
N GLU A 43 13.75 -13.01 -0.64
CA GLU A 43 13.07 -12.61 0.58
C GLU A 43 13.06 -11.08 0.72
N GLN A 44 11.87 -10.53 1.00
CA GLN A 44 11.71 -9.10 1.24
C GLN A 44 10.45 -8.80 2.04
N ARG A 45 10.34 -7.55 2.51
CA ARG A 45 9.10 -7.01 3.09
C ARG A 45 8.48 -6.04 2.09
N LEU A 46 7.22 -6.28 1.74
CA LEU A 46 6.42 -5.39 0.93
C LEU A 46 5.67 -4.42 1.83
N LEU A 47 5.68 -3.14 1.46
CA LEU A 47 4.82 -2.13 2.10
C LEU A 47 3.63 -1.86 1.19
N LEU A 48 2.49 -2.48 1.49
CA LEU A 48 1.33 -2.54 0.61
C LEU A 48 0.26 -1.51 0.99
N CYS A 49 -0.35 -0.92 -0.03
CA CYS A 49 -1.40 0.07 0.13
C CYS A 49 -2.73 -0.59 0.49
N ARG A 50 -3.36 -0.09 1.56
CA ARG A 50 -4.72 -0.49 1.96
C ARG A 50 -5.77 0.61 1.73
N CYS A 51 -5.35 1.81 1.32
CA CYS A 51 -6.24 2.98 1.25
C CYS A 51 -6.75 3.29 -0.16
N GLY A 52 -6.17 2.66 -1.20
CA GLY A 52 -6.51 2.92 -2.61
C GLY A 52 -6.08 4.29 -3.16
N ARG A 53 -5.39 5.13 -2.36
CA ARG A 53 -4.98 6.49 -2.75
C ARG A 53 -3.53 6.61 -3.22
N SER A 54 -2.78 5.51 -3.17
CA SER A 54 -1.38 5.51 -3.62
C SER A 54 -1.29 5.78 -5.12
N ARG A 55 -0.27 6.53 -5.53
CA ARG A 55 0.07 6.71 -6.95
C ARG A 55 0.94 5.58 -7.49
N ASP A 56 1.47 4.74 -6.59
CA ASP A 56 2.37 3.63 -6.87
C ASP A 56 1.75 2.30 -6.42
N LEU A 57 0.46 2.12 -6.69
CA LEU A 57 -0.22 0.85 -6.37
C LEU A 57 0.53 -0.32 -7.05
N PRO A 58 0.76 -1.44 -6.34
CA PRO A 58 0.12 -1.85 -5.09
C PRO A 58 0.83 -1.36 -3.81
N TYR A 59 1.92 -0.62 -3.95
CA TYR A 59 2.76 -0.17 -2.85
C TYR A 59 2.21 1.09 -2.17
N CYS A 60 2.58 1.29 -0.90
CA CYS A 60 2.26 2.50 -0.17
C CYS A 60 3.29 3.60 -0.42
N ASP A 61 2.84 4.75 -0.90
CA ASP A 61 3.64 5.97 -1.12
C ASP A 61 3.41 7.05 -0.04
N GLY A 62 2.63 6.73 1.00
CA GLY A 62 2.25 7.69 2.04
C GLY A 62 1.01 8.55 1.75
N SER A 63 0.39 8.43 0.57
CA SER A 63 -0.84 9.17 0.19
C SER A 63 -2.06 8.87 1.06
N HIS A 64 -1.97 7.90 1.98
CA HIS A 64 -2.98 7.67 3.02
C HIS A 64 -3.06 8.81 4.04
N ASN A 65 -1.99 9.60 4.18
CA ASN A 65 -1.96 10.74 5.07
C ASN A 65 -2.61 11.97 4.40
N PRO A 66 -3.50 12.71 5.08
CA PRO A 66 -3.99 13.98 4.56
C PRO A 66 -2.84 14.93 4.18
N PRO A 67 -3.00 15.85 3.22
CA PRO A 67 -1.99 16.85 2.93
C PRO A 67 -1.75 17.75 4.16
N ALA A 68 -0.49 18.02 4.47
CA ALA A 68 -0.10 18.98 5.51
C ALA A 68 0.55 20.20 4.84
N PRO A 69 -0.18 21.31 4.65
CA PRO A 69 0.36 22.49 4.00
C PRO A 69 1.40 23.16 4.91
N GLY A 70 2.55 23.47 4.32
CA GLY A 70 3.63 24.20 4.99
C GLY A 70 4.39 23.41 6.06
N TRP A 71 5.45 24.02 6.56
CA TRP A 71 6.29 23.42 7.60
C TRP A 71 5.54 23.31 8.94
N ARG A 72 4.68 24.28 9.28
CA ARG A 72 3.87 24.26 10.52
C ARG A 72 2.89 23.09 10.58
N GLY A 73 2.20 22.79 9.48
CA GLY A 73 1.28 21.65 9.41
C GLY A 73 2.00 20.31 9.54
N LYS A 74 3.22 20.20 8.98
CA LYS A 74 4.07 19.02 9.16
C LYS A 74 4.54 18.88 10.61
N TRP A 75 4.95 19.97 11.25
CA TRP A 75 5.36 19.98 12.66
C TRP A 75 4.20 19.63 13.61
N GLN A 76 3.01 20.17 13.38
CA GLN A 76 1.83 19.85 14.21
C GLN A 76 1.52 18.35 14.23
N ARG A 77 1.62 17.66 13.09
CA ARG A 77 1.44 16.19 13.04
C ARG A 77 2.46 15.44 13.87
N PHE A 78 3.72 15.87 13.82
CA PHE A 78 4.79 15.21 14.53
C PHE A 78 4.61 15.31 16.06
N TRP A 79 4.07 16.42 16.57
CA TRP A 79 3.93 16.66 18.01
C TRP A 79 2.55 16.34 18.58
N LEU A 80 1.48 16.37 17.78
CA LEU A 80 0.10 16.14 18.25
C LEU A 80 -0.39 14.68 18.05
N GLY A 81 0.43 13.80 17.48
CA GLY A 81 0.15 12.35 17.48
C GLY A 81 -1.12 11.95 16.73
N HIS A 82 -1.32 12.46 15.51
CA HIS A 82 -2.36 11.99 14.57
C HIS A 82 -1.79 11.12 13.46
#